data_AF-A0A8B4Q931-F1
#
_entry.id   AF-A0A8B4Q931-F1
#
_cell.length_a   1.000
_cell.length_b   1.000
_cell.length_c   1.000
_cell.angle_alpha   90.00
_cell.angle_beta   90.00
_cell.angle_gamma   90.00
#
_symmetry.space_group_name_H-M   'P 1'
#
loop_
_entity.id
_entity.type
_entity.pdbx_description
1 polymer ?
#
loop_
_entity_poly.entity_id
_entity_poly.type
_entity_poly.pdbx_seq_one_letter_code
_entity_poly.pdbx_strand_id
1 'polypeptide(L)'
;MKEDGLTTLAKMFKSRENESISSIGIGTVMSESPLTVAFGNISDLDQDDLVFAQGLENTLKSGEELIIMPSSDEQTYFVIAKAVTL
;
A
#
# COMPACT_ATOMS: atom_id res chain seq x y z
N MET A 1 -24.58 4.32 -28.34
CA MET A 1 -23.91 5.60 -28.66
C MET A 1 -22.42 5.32 -28.78
N LYS A 2 -21.78 5.68 -29.90
CA LYS A 2 -20.32 5.55 -30.05
C LYS A 2 -19.67 6.71 -29.29
N GLU A 3 -18.74 6.43 -28.40
CA GLU A 3 -17.99 7.47 -27.70
C GLU A 3 -17.13 8.25 -28.70
N ASP A 4 -17.15 9.58 -28.61
CA ASP A 4 -16.31 10.43 -29.45
C ASP A 4 -14.88 10.50 -28.92
N GLY A 5 -13.94 10.88 -29.79
CA GLY A 5 -12.52 10.92 -29.44
C GLY A 5 -12.19 11.90 -28.30
N LEU A 6 -12.99 12.95 -28.11
CA LEU A 6 -12.83 13.90 -27.01
C LEU A 6 -13.20 13.26 -25.67
N THR A 7 -14.26 12.47 -25.64
CA THR A 7 -14.69 11.70 -24.46
C THR A 7 -13.64 10.65 -24.09
N THR A 8 -13.07 9.97 -25.07
CA THR A 8 -11.98 9.00 -24.84
C THR A 8 -10.75 9.66 -24.24
N LEU A 9 -10.32 10.81 -24.79
CA LEU A 9 -9.18 11.58 -24.26
C LEU A 9 -9.46 12.10 -22.84
N ALA A 10 -10.65 12.66 -22.60
CA ALA A 10 -11.04 13.16 -21.28
C ALA A 10 -11.03 12.04 -20.22
N LYS A 11 -11.46 10.82 -20.58
CA LYS A 11 -11.37 9.65 -19.70
C LYS A 11 -9.93 9.23 -19.44
N MET A 12 -9.05 9.27 -20.43
CA MET A 12 -7.61 8.99 -20.24
C MET A 12 -6.95 9.99 -19.29
N PHE A 13 -7.26 11.29 -19.41
CA PHE A 13 -6.78 12.30 -18.46
C PHE A 13 -7.32 12.06 -17.06
N LYS A 14 -8.61 11.76 -16.93
CA LYS A 14 -9.23 11.45 -15.63
C LYS A 14 -8.63 10.20 -14.97
N SER A 15 -8.38 9.14 -15.73
CA SER A 15 -7.74 7.92 -15.22
C SER A 15 -6.28 8.13 -14.83
N ARG A 16 -5.57 9.08 -15.45
CA ARG A 16 -4.21 9.48 -15.07
C ARG A 16 -4.17 10.35 -13.81
N GLU A 17 -5.15 11.23 -13.65
CA GLU A 17 -5.23 12.18 -12.52
C GLU A 17 -5.95 11.62 -11.30
N ASN A 18 -6.48 10.40 -11.42
CA ASN A 18 -7.06 9.64 -10.34
C ASN A 18 -6.27 8.33 -10.24
N GLU A 19 -5.03 8.42 -9.76
CA GLU A 19 -4.25 7.26 -9.33
C GLU A 19 -5.16 6.38 -8.46
N SER A 20 -5.13 5.07 -8.73
CA SER A 20 -5.94 4.13 -7.99
C SER A 20 -5.58 4.28 -6.53
N ILE A 21 -6.51 4.73 -5.70
CA ILE A 21 -6.39 4.57 -4.26
C ILE A 21 -6.20 3.07 -4.07
N SER A 22 -4.96 2.66 -3.85
CA SER A 22 -4.65 1.32 -3.41
C SER A 22 -5.38 1.20 -2.08
N SER A 23 -6.51 0.50 -2.11
CA SER A 23 -7.37 0.38 -0.94
C SER A 23 -6.60 -0.32 0.18
N ILE A 24 -7.06 -0.19 1.42
CA ILE A 24 -6.54 -0.98 2.56
C ILE A 24 -6.35 -2.43 2.13
N GLY A 25 -5.17 -2.98 2.41
CA GLY A 25 -4.81 -4.35 2.01
C GLY A 25 -3.94 -5.05 3.04
N ILE A 26 -3.59 -6.29 2.72
CA ILE A 26 -2.67 -7.10 3.50
C ILE A 26 -1.28 -6.98 2.90
N GLY A 27 -0.31 -6.59 3.73
CA GLY A 27 1.11 -6.73 3.43
C GLY A 27 1.76 -7.83 4.26
N THR A 28 2.93 -8.27 3.85
CA THR A 28 3.69 -9.34 4.53
C THR A 28 5.07 -8.82 4.88
N VAL A 29 5.50 -9.04 6.13
CA VAL A 29 6.87 -8.72 6.57
C VAL A 29 7.83 -9.71 5.91
N MET A 30 8.76 -9.21 5.11
CA MET A 30 9.77 -10.01 4.42
C MET A 30 11.01 -10.20 5.31
N SER A 31 11.50 -9.13 5.92
CA SER A 31 12.69 -9.11 6.75
C SER A 31 12.49 -8.22 7.97
N GLU A 32 13.12 -8.57 9.11
CA GLU A 32 13.05 -7.83 10.37
C GLU A 32 14.24 -6.87 10.56
N SER A 33 15.37 -7.13 9.89
CA SER A 33 16.57 -6.29 10.01
C SER A 33 17.43 -6.37 8.74
N PRO A 34 17.38 -5.34 7.87
CA PRO A 34 16.48 -4.18 7.94
C PRO A 34 15.02 -4.61 7.73
N LEU A 35 14.08 -3.85 8.31
CA LEU A 35 12.66 -4.10 8.15
C LEU A 35 12.26 -3.87 6.70
N THR A 36 11.67 -4.89 6.08
CA THR A 36 11.17 -4.81 4.71
C THR A 36 9.80 -5.46 4.62
N VAL A 37 8.86 -4.78 3.99
CA VAL A 37 7.47 -5.23 3.88
C VAL A 37 7.05 -5.28 2.41
N ALA A 38 6.38 -6.36 2.04
CA ALA A 38 5.72 -6.48 0.74
C ALA A 38 4.26 -6.08 0.86
N PHE A 39 3.77 -5.25 -0.05
CA PHE A 39 2.39 -4.81 -0.13
C PHE A 39 1.94 -4.69 -1.60
N GLY A 40 0.93 -5.46 -1.97
CA GLY A 40 0.46 -5.52 -3.36
C GLY A 40 1.57 -5.97 -4.31
N ASN A 41 1.96 -5.09 -5.24
CA ASN A 41 3.03 -5.33 -6.21
C ASN A 41 4.40 -4.77 -5.78
N ILE A 42 4.48 -4.14 -4.60
CA ILE A 42 5.69 -3.50 -4.09
C ILE A 42 6.28 -4.43 -3.03
N SER A 43 7.51 -4.92 -3.24
CA SER A 43 8.16 -5.87 -2.32
C SER A 43 9.19 -5.23 -1.39
N ASP A 44 9.49 -3.95 -1.61
CA ASP A 44 10.72 -3.32 -1.12
C ASP A 44 10.42 -2.13 -0.19
N LEU A 45 9.24 -2.09 0.44
CA LEU A 45 8.90 -1.01 1.38
C LEU A 45 9.79 -1.12 2.60
N ASP A 46 10.56 -0.06 2.85
CA ASP A 46 11.50 0.01 3.95
C ASP A 46 10.93 0.85 5.12
N GLN A 47 11.77 1.08 6.13
CA GLN A 47 11.35 1.79 7.33
C GLN A 47 11.04 3.28 7.08
N ASP A 48 11.56 3.87 6.00
CA ASP A 48 11.31 5.28 5.66
C ASP A 48 9.94 5.45 4.98
N ASP A 49 9.45 4.41 4.28
CA ASP A 49 8.13 4.39 3.65
C ASP A 49 7.00 4.06 4.65
N LEU A 50 7.33 3.45 5.79
CA LEU A 50 6.35 2.86 6.71
C LEU A 50 6.11 3.71 7.96
N VAL A 51 4.83 4.00 8.22
CA VAL A 51 4.40 4.66 9.46
C VAL A 51 3.62 3.67 10.31
N PHE A 52 4.17 3.33 11.48
CA PHE A 52 3.56 2.38 12.40
C PHE A 52 2.59 3.04 13.38
N ALA A 53 1.44 2.42 13.60
CA ALA A 53 0.64 2.70 14.78
C ALA A 53 1.44 2.40 16.05
N GLN A 54 1.21 3.20 17.10
CA GLN A 54 1.97 3.11 18.35
C GLN A 54 1.97 1.68 18.92
N GLY A 55 3.16 1.15 19.20
CA GLY A 55 3.35 -0.16 19.82
C GLY A 55 3.42 -1.34 18.85
N LEU A 56 3.32 -1.13 17.54
CA LEU A 56 3.41 -2.21 16.55
C LEU A 56 4.86 -2.55 16.15
N GLU A 57 5.71 -1.53 16.05
CA GLU A 57 7.07 -1.56 15.50
C GLU A 57 8.01 -2.61 16.12
N ASN A 58 7.86 -2.90 17.42
CA ASN A 58 8.78 -3.78 18.16
C ASN A 58 8.36 -5.27 18.16
N THR A 59 7.33 -5.62 17.40
CA THR A 59 6.69 -6.95 17.49
C THR A 59 6.60 -7.69 16.17
N LEU A 60 7.10 -7.09 15.09
CA LEU A 60 6.99 -7.62 13.74
C LEU A 60 7.99 -8.74 13.51
N LYS A 61 7.50 -9.87 13.02
CA LYS A 61 8.33 -10.99 12.60
C LYS A 61 8.22 -11.26 11.11
N SER A 62 9.28 -11.81 10.52
CA SER A 62 9.25 -12.25 9.12
C SER A 62 8.12 -13.28 8.93
N GLY A 63 7.37 -13.09 7.84
CA GLY A 63 6.17 -13.87 7.50
C GLY A 63 4.88 -13.38 8.17
N GLU A 64 4.91 -12.34 9.00
CA GLU A 64 3.69 -11.79 9.58
C GLU A 64 2.91 -10.94 8.58
N GLU A 65 1.58 -11.04 8.65
CA GLU A 65 0.67 -10.26 7.82
C GLU A 65 0.25 -8.98 8.55
N LEU A 66 0.20 -7.88 7.82
CA LEU A 66 -0.08 -6.54 8.31
C LEU A 66 -1.21 -5.91 7.51
N ILE A 67 -2.04 -5.13 8.18
CA ILE A 67 -3.05 -4.29 7.54
C ILE A 67 -2.38 -2.95 7.21
N ILE A 68 -2.26 -2.67 5.92
CA ILE A 68 -1.56 -1.50 5.40
C ILE A 68 -2.54 -0.63 4.63
N MET A 69 -2.44 0.67 4.87
CA MET A 69 -3.17 1.70 4.16
C MET A 69 -2.16 2.65 3.52
N PRO A 70 -2.04 2.68 2.18
CA PRO A 70 -1.23 3.68 1.51
C PRO A 70 -1.90 5.06 1.62
N SER A 71 -1.06 6.09 1.65
CA SER A 71 -1.46 7.47 1.43
C SER A 71 -1.97 7.67 0.00
N SER A 72 -2.66 8.79 -0.24
CA SER A 72 -3.18 9.11 -1.56
C SER A 72 -2.10 9.34 -2.63
N ASP A 73 -0.86 9.58 -2.22
CA ASP A 73 0.31 9.76 -3.08
C ASP A 73 1.20 8.50 -3.16
N GLU A 74 0.83 7.41 -2.49
CA GLU A 74 1.58 6.14 -2.43
C GLU A 74 3.04 6.29 -1.99
N GLN A 75 3.40 7.40 -1.33
CA GLN A 75 4.74 7.62 -0.76
C GLN A 75 4.86 7.16 0.69
N THR A 76 3.72 6.97 1.37
CA THR A 76 3.71 6.61 2.79
C THR A 76 2.67 5.54 3.04
N TYR A 77 3.07 4.49 3.77
CA TYR A 77 2.25 3.33 4.04
C TYR A 77 2.00 3.21 5.55
N PHE A 78 0.75 3.43 5.94
CA PHE A 78 0.32 3.35 7.33
C PHE A 78 0.06 1.89 7.71
N VAL A 79 0.85 1.37 8.64
CA VAL A 79 0.66 0.04 9.21
C VAL A 79 -0.23 0.17 10.44
N ILE A 80 -1.48 -0.27 10.30
CA ILE A 80 -2.54 -0.02 11.29
C ILE A 80 -2.57 -1.11 12.36
N ALA A 81 -2.43 -2.36 11.92
CA ALA A 81 -2.56 -3.52 12.78
C ALA A 81 -1.89 -4.74 12.15
N LYS A 82 -1.62 -5.75 12.98
CA LYS A 82 -1.27 -7.09 12.52
C LYS A 82 -2.55 -7.85 12.14
N ALA A 83 -2.55 -8.47 10.96
CA ALA A 83 -3.62 -9.36 10.58
C ALA A 83 -3.46 -10.70 11.32
N VAL A 84 -4.55 -11.19 11.92
CA VAL A 84 -4.58 -12.49 12.57
C VAL A 84 -5.46 -13.40 11.71
N THR A 85 -4.84 -14.38 11.07
CA THR A 85 -5.52 -15.47 10.38
C THR A 85 -5.69 -16.65 11.34
N LEU A 86 -6.94 -17.12 11.51
CA LEU A 86 -7.34 -18.21 12.40
C LEU A 86 -7.31 -19.57 11.68
#